data_AF-A0A7S4AW35-F1
#
_entry.id   AF-A0A7S4AW35-F1
#
_cell.length_a   1.000
_cell.length_b   1.000
_cell.length_c   1.000
_cell.angle_alpha   90.00
_cell.angle_beta   90.00
_cell.angle_gamma   90.00
#
_symmetry.space_group_name_H-M   'P 1'
#
loop_
_entity.id
_entity.type
_entity.pdbx_description
1 polymer ?
#
loop_
_entity_poly.entity_id
_entity_poly.type
_entity_poly.pdbx_seq_one_letter_code
_entity_poly.pdbx_strand_id
1 'polypeptide(L)'
;QPSTSSQPSSEPSSEPSSSSQPSSQPSTSCGSPCPNMRPVVSVSGSDFKLLISSCLSGGICEPGLPMNCWDVSFVTDMTYAFSWQQNYNDPILCWDTSSVTAMTGMFYEASAFNQPIDSWDTSKVTSMQFMFDEASAFNQPIDSWDTSSVRHLLSTSPLIPGILQASQT
;
A
#
# COMPACT_ATOMS: atom_id res chain seq x y z
N GLN A 1 -11.38 -7.40 76.44
CA GLN A 1 -12.30 -7.74 75.34
C GLN A 1 -13.14 -6.52 75.00
N PRO A 2 -13.56 -6.26 73.74
CA PRO A 2 -13.03 -6.64 72.42
C PRO A 2 -12.48 -5.39 71.66
N SER A 3 -11.41 -5.48 70.86
CA SER A 3 -11.32 -5.81 69.41
C SER A 3 -11.60 -4.63 68.46
N THR A 4 -10.55 -4.16 67.77
CA THR A 4 -10.45 -3.81 66.32
C THR A 4 -9.00 -3.38 66.08
N SER A 5 -8.09 -4.21 65.55
CA SER A 5 -7.89 -4.58 64.13
C SER A 5 -7.91 -3.40 63.17
N SER A 6 -6.73 -2.97 62.71
CA SER A 6 -6.46 -2.59 61.31
C SER A 6 -4.96 -2.57 61.03
N GLN A 7 -4.57 -3.41 60.07
CA GLN A 7 -3.24 -3.63 59.51
C GLN A 7 -2.71 -2.42 58.69
N PRO A 8 -1.41 -2.39 58.38
CA PRO A 8 -0.82 -1.45 57.43
C PRO A 8 -1.06 -1.91 55.99
N SER A 9 -1.40 -0.96 55.12
CA SER A 9 -1.48 -1.16 53.67
C SER A 9 -0.08 -1.05 53.05
N SER A 10 0.46 -2.17 52.61
CA SER A 10 1.64 -2.27 51.75
C SER A 10 1.23 -2.12 50.29
N GLU A 11 1.78 -1.09 49.60
CA GLU A 11 1.75 -0.95 48.15
C GLU A 11 2.59 -2.04 47.47
N PRO A 12 2.09 -2.69 46.39
CA PRO A 12 2.93 -3.51 45.52
C PRO A 12 3.41 -2.72 44.30
N SER A 13 4.73 -2.78 44.12
CA SER A 13 5.49 -3.00 42.88
C SER A 13 4.89 -2.53 41.55
N SER A 14 5.58 -1.55 40.96
CA SER A 14 5.48 -1.15 39.56
C SER A 14 5.99 -2.26 38.64
N GLU A 15 5.12 -2.85 37.83
CA GLU A 15 5.52 -3.60 36.64
C GLU A 15 5.73 -2.63 35.46
N PRO A 16 6.76 -2.83 34.62
CA PRO A 16 6.90 -2.07 33.38
C PRO A 16 5.89 -2.61 32.35
N SER A 17 4.99 -1.75 31.88
CA SER A 17 4.10 -2.03 30.76
C SER A 17 4.91 -2.25 29.48
N SER A 18 5.33 -3.49 29.24
CA SER A 18 5.69 -3.99 27.92
C SER A 18 4.38 -4.24 27.16
N SER A 19 3.83 -3.18 26.57
CA SER A 19 2.74 -3.35 25.60
C SER A 19 3.36 -3.80 24.29
N SER A 20 3.53 -5.12 24.18
CA SER A 20 3.66 -5.80 22.90
C SER A 20 2.32 -5.63 22.19
N GLN A 21 2.24 -4.65 21.30
CA GLN A 21 1.09 -4.48 20.43
C GLN A 21 1.10 -5.65 19.43
N PRO A 22 0.00 -6.41 19.27
CA PRO A 22 -0.04 -7.50 18.31
C PRO A 22 0.18 -6.93 16.91
N SER A 23 1.13 -7.54 16.20
CA SER A 23 1.33 -7.37 14.77
C SER A 23 -0.01 -7.59 14.08
N SER A 24 -0.66 -6.51 13.64
CA SER A 24 -1.83 -6.57 12.80
C SER A 24 -1.44 -7.30 11.52
N GLN A 25 -1.87 -8.56 11.40
CA GLN A 25 -1.65 -9.35 10.20
C GLN A 25 -2.14 -8.57 8.97
N PRO A 26 -1.37 -8.49 7.88
CA PRO A 26 -1.87 -7.94 6.64
C PRO A 26 -3.04 -8.81 6.20
N SER A 27 -4.22 -8.22 6.09
CA SER A 27 -5.40 -8.90 5.55
C SER A 27 -5.12 -9.26 4.08
N THR A 28 -4.71 -10.49 3.82
CA THR A 28 -4.38 -11.04 2.48
C THR A 28 -5.60 -11.28 1.60
N SER A 29 -6.69 -10.54 1.82
CA SER A 29 -7.99 -10.85 1.22
C SER A 29 -8.86 -9.61 1.15
N CYS A 30 -9.45 -9.39 -0.02
CA CYS A 30 -10.53 -8.41 -0.24
C CYS A 30 -11.85 -8.80 0.44
N GLY A 31 -11.85 -9.81 1.31
CA GLY A 31 -13.03 -10.40 1.95
C GLY A 31 -13.67 -9.55 3.05
N SER A 32 -13.09 -8.40 3.42
CA SER A 32 -13.82 -7.42 4.24
C SER A 32 -14.62 -6.50 3.32
N PRO A 33 -15.96 -6.45 3.44
CA PRO A 33 -16.79 -5.73 2.49
C PRO A 33 -16.52 -4.23 2.67
N CYS A 34 -15.97 -3.60 1.64
CA CYS A 34 -16.08 -2.17 1.45
C CYS A 34 -17.56 -1.79 1.67
N PRO A 35 -17.88 -1.03 2.74
CA PRO A 35 -19.26 -0.74 3.05
C PRO A 35 -19.76 0.19 1.96
N ASN A 36 -20.75 -0.25 1.18
CA ASN A 36 -21.40 0.47 0.07
C ASN A 36 -20.75 0.35 -1.32
N MET A 37 -21.39 1.04 -2.28
CA MET A 37 -20.97 1.19 -3.67
C MET A 37 -19.57 1.80 -3.71
N ARG A 38 -18.60 1.05 -4.24
CA ARG A 38 -17.21 1.48 -4.34
C ARG A 38 -17.12 2.80 -5.10
N PRO A 39 -16.32 3.77 -4.64
CA PRO A 39 -16.09 5.01 -5.37
C PRO A 39 -15.44 4.69 -6.71
N VAL A 40 -16.12 5.00 -7.81
CA VAL A 40 -15.57 4.79 -9.15
C VAL A 40 -14.57 5.90 -9.45
N VAL A 41 -13.32 5.52 -9.70
CA VAL A 41 -12.26 6.43 -10.10
C VAL A 41 -12.12 6.38 -11.61
N SER A 42 -12.53 7.46 -12.27
CA SER A 42 -12.53 7.58 -13.73
C SER A 42 -11.43 8.50 -14.28
N VAL A 43 -10.46 8.89 -13.44
CA VAL A 43 -9.32 9.73 -13.82
C VAL A 43 -8.04 8.89 -13.96
N SER A 44 -7.05 9.37 -14.71
CA SER A 44 -5.79 8.65 -14.98
C SER A 44 -4.62 9.63 -15.05
N GLY A 45 -3.40 9.13 -15.01
CA GLY A 45 -2.17 9.92 -15.16
C GLY A 45 -2.03 10.99 -14.08
N SER A 46 -1.78 12.24 -14.50
CA SER A 46 -1.62 13.37 -13.58
C SER A 46 -2.83 13.59 -12.68
N ASP A 47 -4.04 13.37 -13.20
CA ASP A 47 -5.26 13.60 -12.43
C ASP A 47 -5.45 12.53 -11.35
N PHE A 48 -5.07 11.29 -11.65
CA PHE A 48 -5.05 10.22 -10.64
C PHE A 48 -4.00 10.46 -9.56
N LYS A 49 -2.81 10.92 -9.94
CA LYS A 49 -1.77 11.35 -8.99
C LYS A 49 -2.25 12.49 -8.09
N LEU A 50 -2.91 13.50 -8.66
CA LEU A 50 -3.45 14.63 -7.90
C LEU A 50 -4.55 14.18 -6.94
N LEU A 51 -5.42 13.26 -7.37
CA LEU A 51 -6.46 12.67 -6.53
C LEU A 51 -5.86 11.99 -5.28
N ILE A 52 -4.84 11.14 -5.46
CA ILE A 52 -4.16 10.49 -4.34
C ILE A 52 -3.45 11.51 -3.44
N SER A 53 -2.71 12.44 -4.03
CA SER A 53 -1.96 13.45 -3.27
C SER A 53 -2.90 14.31 -2.43
N SER A 54 -4.04 14.72 -2.99
CA SER A 54 -5.09 15.47 -2.29
C SER A 54 -5.66 14.66 -1.12
N CYS A 55 -5.95 13.38 -1.32
CA CYS A 55 -6.46 12.49 -0.27
C CYS A 55 -5.43 12.33 0.87
N LEU A 56 -4.14 12.18 0.56
CA LEU A 56 -3.11 11.93 1.58
C LEU A 56 -2.62 13.19 2.32
N SER A 57 -2.71 14.37 1.72
CA SER A 57 -2.26 15.63 2.34
C SER A 57 -3.29 16.27 3.30
N GLY A 58 -4.29 15.52 3.76
CA GLY A 58 -5.38 16.02 4.61
C GLY A 58 -6.55 16.65 3.85
N GLY A 59 -6.66 16.42 2.54
CA GLY A 59 -7.84 16.75 1.76
C GLY A 59 -8.98 15.76 1.96
N ILE A 60 -10.08 15.96 1.23
CA ILE A 60 -11.25 15.07 1.30
C ILE A 60 -10.98 13.87 0.39
N CYS A 61 -10.73 12.69 0.98
CA CYS A 61 -10.88 11.42 0.28
C CYS A 61 -12.38 11.18 0.07
N GLU A 62 -12.97 11.86 -0.92
CA GLU A 62 -14.38 11.66 -1.30
C GLU A 62 -14.53 10.25 -1.91
N PRO A 63 -15.45 9.41 -1.41
CA PRO A 63 -16.23 9.45 -0.18
C PRO A 63 -15.59 8.57 0.90
N GLY A 64 -15.33 9.10 2.10
CA GLY A 64 -14.97 8.53 3.42
C GLY A 64 -14.65 7.02 3.61
N LEU A 65 -14.16 6.35 2.59
CA LEU A 65 -13.87 4.94 2.48
C LEU A 65 -12.36 4.79 2.34
N PRO A 66 -11.78 3.70 2.87
CA PRO A 66 -10.38 3.41 2.66
C PRO A 66 -10.03 3.38 1.17
N MET A 67 -8.86 3.88 0.80
CA MET A 67 -8.31 3.85 -0.57
C MET A 67 -8.37 2.45 -1.20
N ASN A 68 -8.19 1.39 -0.40
CA ASN A 68 -8.36 -0.01 -0.79
C ASN A 68 -9.72 -0.30 -1.46
N CYS A 69 -10.76 0.47 -1.14
CA CYS A 69 -12.12 0.26 -1.60
C CYS A 69 -12.47 0.99 -2.90
N TRP A 70 -11.54 1.77 -3.46
CA TRP A 70 -11.77 2.47 -4.72
C TRP A 70 -11.92 1.46 -5.87
N ASP A 71 -12.91 1.70 -6.74
CA ASP A 71 -13.03 1.01 -8.01
C ASP A 71 -12.16 1.74 -9.04
N VAL A 72 -10.97 1.20 -9.26
CA VAL A 72 -9.99 1.74 -10.22
C VAL A 72 -10.01 1.00 -11.56
N SER A 73 -11.05 0.21 -11.85
CA SER A 73 -11.14 -0.59 -13.09
C SER A 73 -11.12 0.25 -14.39
N PHE A 74 -11.40 1.55 -14.29
CA PHE A 74 -11.32 2.51 -15.41
C PHE A 74 -9.98 3.26 -15.48
N VAL A 75 -9.10 3.12 -14.49
CA VAL A 75 -7.80 3.78 -14.46
C VAL A 75 -6.86 3.07 -15.42
N THR A 76 -6.25 3.83 -16.34
CA THR A 76 -5.36 3.30 -17.39
C THR A 76 -3.90 3.72 -17.20
N ASP A 77 -3.67 4.78 -16.43
CA ASP A 77 -2.34 5.33 -16.16
C ASP A 77 -2.24 5.67 -14.67
N MET A 78 -1.29 5.02 -13.99
CA MET A 78 -0.98 5.20 -12.56
C MET A 78 0.41 5.85 -12.35
N THR A 79 0.93 6.51 -13.38
CA THR A 79 2.26 7.12 -13.36
C THR A 79 2.41 8.09 -12.19
N TYR A 80 3.42 7.85 -11.34
CA TYR A 80 3.74 8.62 -10.14
C TYR A 80 2.61 8.76 -9.11
N ALA A 81 1.61 7.88 -9.11
CA ALA A 81 0.42 7.97 -8.27
C ALA A 81 0.70 8.12 -6.76
N PHE A 82 1.66 7.36 -6.24
CA PHE A 82 2.14 7.42 -4.85
C PHE A 82 3.55 7.99 -4.72
N SER A 83 4.05 8.69 -5.75
CA SER A 83 5.39 9.25 -5.68
C SER A 83 5.50 10.20 -4.49
N TRP A 84 6.58 10.11 -3.71
CA TRP A 84 6.86 10.94 -2.53
C TRP A 84 5.89 10.77 -1.35
N GLN A 85 5.02 9.75 -1.36
CA GLN A 85 4.11 9.46 -0.25
C GLN A 85 4.86 8.69 0.85
N GLN A 86 5.83 9.35 1.48
CA GLN A 86 6.82 8.75 2.38
C GLN A 86 6.23 8.04 3.60
N ASN A 87 5.02 8.39 4.02
CA ASN A 87 4.34 7.80 5.19
C ASN A 87 3.20 6.85 4.83
N TYR A 88 2.88 6.68 3.55
CA TYR A 88 1.74 5.86 3.13
C TYR A 88 2.09 4.37 3.17
N ASN A 89 1.32 3.60 3.94
CA ASN A 89 1.47 2.15 4.02
C ASN A 89 0.12 1.44 4.27
N ASP A 90 -0.98 2.07 3.86
CA ASP A 90 -2.30 1.44 3.97
C ASP A 90 -2.59 0.49 2.80
N PRO A 91 -3.43 -0.54 2.97
CA PRO A 91 -3.70 -1.52 1.92
C PRO A 91 -4.32 -0.92 0.65
N ILE A 92 -3.91 -1.48 -0.51
CA ILE A 92 -4.47 -1.20 -1.85
C ILE A 92 -4.62 -2.48 -2.70
N LEU A 93 -4.66 -3.63 -2.04
CA LEU A 93 -4.67 -4.94 -2.68
C LEU A 93 -5.97 -5.23 -3.48
N CYS A 94 -7.04 -4.47 -3.24
CA CYS A 94 -8.36 -4.69 -3.85
C CYS A 94 -8.63 -3.90 -5.13
N TRP A 95 -7.63 -3.20 -5.63
CA TRP A 95 -7.66 -2.51 -6.90
C TRP A 95 -7.68 -3.51 -8.06
N ASP A 96 -8.61 -3.32 -9.00
CA ASP A 96 -8.59 -4.00 -10.30
C ASP A 96 -7.69 -3.21 -11.25
N THR A 97 -6.48 -3.71 -11.49
CA THR A 97 -5.48 -3.06 -12.36
C THR A 97 -5.52 -3.58 -13.79
N SER A 98 -6.50 -4.41 -14.18
CA SER A 98 -6.54 -5.07 -15.50
C SER A 98 -6.67 -4.11 -16.69
N SER A 99 -7.00 -2.84 -16.44
CA SER A 99 -7.04 -1.76 -17.44
C SER A 99 -5.76 -0.91 -17.50
N VAL A 100 -4.84 -1.07 -16.54
CA VAL A 100 -3.66 -0.21 -16.40
C VAL A 100 -2.61 -0.57 -17.44
N THR A 101 -2.06 0.47 -18.07
CA THR A 101 -1.03 0.37 -19.12
C THR A 101 0.28 1.04 -18.73
N ALA A 102 0.28 1.94 -17.75
CA ALA A 102 1.46 2.66 -17.27
C ALA A 102 1.51 2.72 -15.74
N MET A 103 2.67 2.34 -15.17
CA MET A 103 2.96 2.36 -13.73
C MET A 103 4.33 3.01 -13.43
N THR A 104 4.81 3.86 -14.33
CA THR A 104 6.12 4.52 -14.20
C THR A 104 6.19 5.31 -12.89
N GLY A 105 7.18 5.02 -12.06
CA GLY A 105 7.46 5.72 -10.81
C GLY A 105 6.32 5.70 -9.79
N MET A 106 5.39 4.74 -9.89
CA MET A 106 4.18 4.72 -9.07
C MET A 106 4.48 4.86 -7.57
N PHE A 107 5.52 4.18 -7.07
CA PHE A 107 5.98 4.25 -5.67
C PHE A 107 7.38 4.88 -5.54
N TYR A 108 7.79 5.73 -6.48
CA TYR A 108 9.05 6.46 -6.41
C TYR A 108 9.14 7.24 -5.09
N GLU A 109 10.17 7.00 -4.28
CA GLU A 109 10.36 7.61 -2.95
C GLU A 109 9.20 7.40 -1.95
N ALA A 110 8.35 6.39 -2.15
CA ALA A 110 7.33 5.97 -1.17
C ALA A 110 7.97 5.09 -0.08
N SER A 111 8.85 5.68 0.72
CA SER A 111 9.80 4.97 1.58
C SER A 111 9.18 4.03 2.62
N ALA A 112 7.96 4.29 3.10
CA ALA A 112 7.26 3.43 4.07
C ALA A 112 6.37 2.34 3.45
N PHE A 113 6.15 2.34 2.13
CA PHE A 113 5.19 1.44 1.50
C PHE A 113 5.71 -0.01 1.48
N ASN A 114 4.95 -0.93 2.07
CA ASN A 114 5.30 -2.35 2.14
C ASN A 114 4.03 -3.25 2.17
N GLN A 115 2.99 -2.88 1.42
CA GLN A 115 1.76 -3.67 1.33
C GLN A 115 1.82 -4.69 0.20
N PRO A 116 1.19 -5.87 0.35
CA PRO A 116 1.13 -6.88 -0.70
C PRO A 116 0.32 -6.37 -1.90
N ILE A 117 0.88 -6.57 -3.09
CA ILE A 117 0.34 -6.15 -4.40
C ILE A 117 0.57 -7.22 -5.49
N ASP A 118 0.87 -8.45 -5.08
CA ASP A 118 1.07 -9.60 -5.97
C ASP A 118 -0.20 -9.97 -6.75
N SER A 119 -1.38 -9.56 -6.26
CA SER A 119 -2.68 -9.81 -6.89
C SER A 119 -2.99 -8.90 -8.07
N TRP A 120 -2.17 -7.90 -8.36
CA TRP A 120 -2.41 -6.98 -9.47
C TRP A 120 -2.20 -7.65 -10.83
N ASP A 121 -3.12 -7.40 -11.76
CA ASP A 121 -2.95 -7.75 -13.17
C ASP A 121 -2.06 -6.71 -13.85
N THR A 122 -0.87 -7.14 -14.28
CA THR A 122 0.11 -6.30 -14.99
C THR A 122 0.23 -6.65 -16.47
N SER A 123 -0.59 -7.56 -17.01
CA SER A 123 -0.45 -8.11 -18.36
C SER A 123 -0.51 -7.06 -19.49
N LYS A 124 -1.18 -5.93 -19.24
CA LYS A 124 -1.26 -4.79 -20.18
C LYS A 124 -0.26 -3.67 -19.89
N VAL A 125 0.52 -3.76 -18.81
CA VAL A 125 1.44 -2.70 -18.42
C VAL A 125 2.65 -2.70 -19.36
N THR A 126 2.94 -1.52 -19.91
CA THR A 126 4.01 -1.31 -20.89
C THR A 126 5.20 -0.52 -20.32
N SER A 127 4.99 0.20 -19.20
CA SER A 127 6.02 1.00 -18.54
C SER A 127 6.00 0.84 -17.01
N MET A 128 7.17 0.52 -16.44
CA MET A 128 7.40 0.32 -15.00
C MET A 128 8.72 0.96 -14.53
N GLN A 129 9.24 1.94 -15.28
CA GLN A 129 10.51 2.61 -14.93
C GLN A 129 10.39 3.25 -13.55
N PHE A 130 11.43 3.15 -12.72
CA PHE A 130 11.48 3.74 -11.38
C PHE A 130 10.36 3.32 -10.41
N MET A 131 9.60 2.24 -10.70
CA MET A 131 8.37 1.91 -9.98
C MET A 131 8.54 1.84 -8.45
N PHE A 132 9.67 1.30 -7.98
CA PHE A 132 10.06 1.18 -6.56
C PHE A 132 11.42 1.82 -6.26
N ASP A 133 11.87 2.75 -7.10
CA ASP A 133 13.12 3.45 -6.83
C ASP A 133 12.97 4.26 -5.53
N GLU A 134 13.93 4.10 -4.63
CA GLU A 134 13.91 4.66 -3.26
C GLU A 134 12.71 4.25 -2.35
N ALA A 135 11.91 3.26 -2.75
CA ALA A 135 10.86 2.66 -1.90
C ALA A 135 11.46 1.66 -0.89
N SER A 136 12.26 2.18 0.05
CA SER A 136 13.19 1.39 0.87
C SER A 136 12.56 0.32 1.79
N ALA A 137 11.30 0.48 2.20
CA ALA A 137 10.61 -0.52 3.01
C ALA A 137 9.99 -1.67 2.19
N PHE A 138 9.86 -1.54 0.87
CA PHE A 138 9.14 -2.52 0.06
C PHE A 138 9.90 -3.85 -0.02
N ASN A 139 9.28 -4.90 0.51
CA ASN A 139 9.84 -6.26 0.55
C ASN A 139 8.71 -7.30 0.44
N GLN A 140 7.81 -7.12 -0.53
CA GLN A 140 6.72 -8.05 -0.81
C GLN A 140 7.00 -8.85 -2.08
N PRO A 141 6.52 -10.10 -2.18
CA PRO A 141 6.61 -10.87 -3.41
C PRO A 141 5.80 -10.20 -4.52
N ILE A 142 6.29 -10.28 -5.75
CA ILE A 142 5.60 -9.84 -6.98
C ILE A 142 5.87 -10.80 -8.15
N ASP A 143 6.17 -12.06 -7.82
CA ASP A 143 6.55 -13.09 -8.81
C ASP A 143 5.41 -13.46 -9.77
N SER A 144 4.17 -13.07 -9.43
CA SER A 144 2.95 -13.27 -10.24
C SER A 144 2.79 -12.24 -11.36
N TRP A 145 3.57 -11.17 -11.37
CA TRP A 145 3.41 -10.10 -12.36
C TRP A 145 3.85 -10.55 -13.75
N ASP A 146 2.96 -10.35 -14.72
CA ASP A 146 3.28 -10.51 -16.14
C ASP A 146 4.00 -9.26 -16.64
N THR A 147 5.28 -9.39 -16.96
CA THR A 147 6.12 -8.30 -17.50
C THR A 147 6.37 -8.43 -19.01
N SER A 148 5.70 -9.35 -19.71
CA SER A 148 5.92 -9.62 -21.15
C SER A 148 5.59 -8.41 -22.05
N SER A 149 4.66 -7.56 -21.59
CA SER A 149 4.26 -6.33 -22.28
C SER A 149 5.16 -5.12 -21.98
N VAL A 150 6.06 -5.22 -20.99
CA VAL A 150 6.88 -4.07 -20.58
C VAL A 150 7.97 -3.82 -21.63
N ARG A 151 8.12 -2.57 -22.05
CA ARG A 151 9.15 -2.13 -23.01
C ARG A 151 10.28 -1.33 -22.37
N HIS A 152 10.03 -0.85 -21.15
CA HIS A 152 10.96 -0.01 -20.42
C HIS A 152 11.03 -0.49 -18.96
N LEU A 153 12.02 -1.34 -18.69
CA LEU A 153 12.40 -1.80 -17.35
C LEU A 153 13.70 -1.11 -16.96
N LEU A 154 13.62 0.16 -16.59
CA LEU A 154 14.72 0.84 -15.90
C LEU A 154 14.35 0.86 -14.42
N SER A 155 14.60 -0.26 -13.74
CA SER A 155 14.57 -0.31 -12.28
C SER A 155 16.01 -0.34 -11.79
N THR A 156 16.43 0.72 -11.12
CA THR A 156 17.73 0.86 -10.46
C THR A 156 17.80 0.14 -9.12
N SER A 157 16.70 -0.50 -8.68
CA SER A 157 16.62 -1.10 -7.35
C SER A 157 16.84 -2.62 -7.40
N PRO A 158 17.95 -3.16 -6.84
CA PRO A 158 18.25 -4.61 -6.82
C PRO A 158 17.37 -5.42 -5.85
N LEU A 159 16.34 -4.80 -5.26
CA LEU A 159 15.57 -5.35 -4.14
C LEU A 159 14.40 -6.25 -4.55
N ILE A 160 14.11 -6.42 -5.85
CA ILE A 160 12.99 -7.25 -6.27
C ILE A 160 13.45 -8.35 -7.25
N PRO A 161 13.66 -9.58 -6.78
CA PRO A 161 14.11 -10.71 -7.59
C PRO A 161 13.23 -11.08 -8.80
N GLY A 162 12.02 -10.55 -8.92
CA GLY A 162 11.05 -10.93 -9.97
C GLY A 162 11.04 -10.07 -11.25
N ILE A 163 11.53 -8.82 -11.22
CA ILE A 163 11.38 -7.88 -12.37
C ILE A 163 12.51 -8.01 -13.41
N LEU A 164 13.61 -8.70 -13.09
CA LEU A 164 14.84 -8.69 -13.90
C LEU A 164 14.88 -9.61 -15.14
N GLN A 165 13.77 -10.25 -15.55
CA GLN A 165 13.83 -11.18 -16.70
C GLN A 165 13.34 -10.65 -18.07
N ALA A 166 12.79 -9.45 -18.20
CA ALA A 166 12.13 -9.05 -19.45
C ALA A 166 12.81 -7.97 -20.32
N SER A 167 14.08 -7.59 -20.08
CA SER A 167 14.77 -6.57 -20.91
C SER A 167 15.93 -7.08 -21.79
N GLN A 168 16.05 -8.40 -22.01
CA GLN A 168 17.04 -8.96 -22.94
C GLN A 168 16.39 -9.70 -24.11
N THR A 169 15.79 -8.96 -25.04
CA THR A 169 15.75 -9.28 -26.48
C THR A 169 15.63 -8.02 -27.30
#